data_AF-A0A820RLA4-F1
#
_entry.id   AF-A0A820RLA4-F1
#
_cell.length_a   1.000
_cell.length_b   1.000
_cell.length_c   1.000
_cell.angle_alpha   90.00
_cell.angle_beta   90.00
_cell.angle_gamma   90.00
#
_symmetry.space_group_name_H-M   'P 1'
#
loop_
_entity.id
_entity.type
_entity.pdbx_description
1 polymer ?
#
loop_
_entity_poly.entity_id
_entity_poly.type
_entity_poly.pdbx_seq_one_letter_code
_entity_poly.pdbx_strand_id
1 'polypeptide(L)'
;MKSIASLLLLLFLFIVIFALLGMQMFGGKFDEIFEVEEKPRNNFDSFWGALITVFQILTGEDWNEVLYTGIRALGGLGLVGTVVCVYFIVLFICGNYILLNVFLA
;
A
#
# COMPACT_ATOMS: atom_id res chain seq x y z
N MET A 1 -25.59 -0.97 -12.17
CA MET A 1 -24.97 0.39 -12.16
C MET A 1 -24.92 1.03 -10.78
N LYS A 2 -26.03 1.23 -10.05
CA LYS A 2 -25.98 1.84 -8.68
C LYS A 2 -25.09 1.06 -7.71
N SER A 3 -25.20 -0.27 -7.67
CA SER A 3 -24.39 -1.12 -6.80
C SER A 3 -22.89 -1.10 -7.15
N ILE A 4 -22.56 -1.14 -8.44
CA ILE A 4 -21.18 -1.04 -8.93
C ILE A 4 -20.55 0.30 -8.50
N ALA A 5 -21.28 1.42 -8.64
CA ALA A 5 -20.81 2.73 -8.22
C ALA A 5 -20.54 2.80 -6.70
N SER A 6 -21.38 2.16 -5.88
CA SER A 6 -21.16 2.06 -4.42
C SER A 6 -19.91 1.26 -4.09
N LEU A 7 -19.65 0.15 -4.79
CA LEU A 7 -18.45 -0.67 -4.57
C LEU A 7 -17.17 0.04 -5.05
N LEU A 8 -17.23 0.75 -6.18
CA LEU A 8 -16.12 1.58 -6.65
C LEU A 8 -15.80 2.71 -5.69
N LEU A 9 -16.82 3.37 -5.11
CA LEU A 9 -16.63 4.37 -4.08
C LEU A 9 -16.00 3.78 -2.82
N LEU A 10 -16.44 2.59 -2.40
CA LEU A 10 -15.87 1.87 -1.26
C LEU A 10 -14.40 1.51 -1.52
N LEU A 11 -14.09 0.99 -2.71
CA LEU A 11 -12.72 0.67 -3.10
C LEU A 11 -11.84 1.91 -3.10
N PHE A 12 -12.32 3.02 -3.66
CA PHE A 12 -11.57 4.27 -3.67
C PHE A 12 -11.34 4.80 -2.24
N LEU A 13 -12.35 4.76 -1.38
CA LEU A 13 -12.22 5.14 0.03
C LEU A 13 -11.20 4.25 0.76
N PHE A 14 -11.26 2.93 0.52
CA PHE A 14 -10.31 1.97 1.07
C PHE A 14 -8.87 2.30 0.64
N ILE A 15 -8.65 2.58 -0.64
CA ILE A 15 -7.34 2.99 -1.17
C ILE A 15 -6.87 4.28 -0.49
N VAL A 16 -7.73 5.28 -0.32
CA VAL A 16 -7.39 6.55 0.35
C VAL A 16 -6.99 6.31 1.81
N ILE A 17 -7.74 5.49 2.55
CA ILE A 17 -7.44 5.17 3.95
C ILE A 17 -6.07 4.50 4.06
N PHE A 18 -5.80 3.49 3.24
CA PHE A 18 -4.52 2.79 3.25
C PHE A 18 -3.37 3.67 2.77
N ALA A 19 -3.60 4.55 1.80
CA ALA A 19 -2.59 5.50 1.35
C ALA A 19 -2.19 6.45 2.49
N LEU A 20 -3.16 7.04 3.20
CA LEU A 20 -2.88 7.92 4.34
C LEU A 20 -2.21 7.17 5.50
N LEU A 21 -2.66 5.95 5.81
CA LEU A 21 -2.03 5.12 6.83
C LEU A 21 -0.57 4.78 6.45
N GLY A 22 -0.34 4.41 5.19
CA GLY A 22 0.99 4.16 4.65
C GLY A 22 1.89 5.38 4.72
N MET A 23 1.38 6.58 4.43
CA MET A 23 2.13 7.83 4.61
C MET A 23 2.56 8.05 6.07
N GLN A 24 1.69 7.74 7.04
CA GLN A 24 2.05 7.87 8.47
C GLN A 24 3.11 6.86 8.91
N MET A 25 3.13 5.67 8.32
CA MET A 25 4.08 4.61 8.71
C MET A 25 5.41 4.67 7.94
N PHE A 26 5.38 5.03 6.66
CA PHE A 26 6.52 4.88 5.74
C PHE A 26 6.97 6.20 5.11
N GLY A 27 6.26 7.31 5.30
CA GLY A 27 6.61 8.59 4.67
C GLY A 27 8.02 9.06 5.03
N GLY A 28 8.87 9.26 4.03
CA GLY A 28 10.28 9.65 4.16
C GLY A 28 11.19 8.56 4.71
N LYS A 29 10.67 7.38 5.07
CA LYS A 29 11.46 6.28 5.64
C LYS A 29 12.29 5.53 4.61
N PHE A 30 11.88 5.59 3.34
CA PHE A 30 12.62 4.92 2.27
C PHE A 30 13.90 5.69 1.91
N ASP A 31 13.99 6.98 2.29
CA ASP A 31 15.23 7.77 2.11
C ASP A 31 16.35 7.34 3.06
N GLU A 32 16.03 6.62 4.14
CA GLU A 32 17.03 6.13 5.09
C GLU A 32 17.83 4.93 4.54
N ILE A 33 17.35 4.30 3.47
CA ILE A 33 17.91 3.05 2.89
C ILE A 33 18.33 3.17 1.43
N PHE A 34 17.91 4.21 0.72
CA PHE A 34 18.30 4.45 -0.67
C PHE A 34 18.93 5.83 -0.83
N GLU A 35 19.94 5.93 -1.69
CA GLU A 35 20.36 7.24 -2.20
C GLU A 35 19.26 7.82 -3.09
N VAL A 36 19.18 9.16 -3.19
CA VAL A 36 18.08 9.87 -3.87
C VAL A 36 17.87 9.39 -5.32
N GLU A 37 18.94 9.00 -6.02
CA GLU A 37 18.89 8.52 -7.40
C GLU A 37 18.40 7.07 -7.54
N GLU A 38 18.48 6.26 -6.47
CA GLU A 38 18.04 4.85 -6.45
C GLU A 38 16.67 4.65 -5.80
N LYS A 39 16.02 5.74 -5.36
CA LYS A 39 14.77 5.65 -4.62
C LYS A 39 13.64 5.05 -5.48
N PRO A 40 12.94 4.01 -4.98
CA PRO A 40 11.79 3.45 -5.66
C PRO A 40 10.67 4.47 -5.86
N ARG A 41 10.03 4.45 -7.03
CA ARG A 41 8.85 5.30 -7.34
C ARG A 41 7.62 4.92 -6.53
N ASN A 42 7.52 3.65 -6.15
CA ASN A 42 6.49 3.06 -5.29
C ASN A 42 6.81 3.32 -3.80
N ASN A 43 6.64 4.57 -3.39
CA ASN A 43 6.87 5.05 -2.02
C ASN A 43 5.66 5.80 -1.45
N PHE A 44 5.75 6.17 -0.17
CA PHE A 44 4.65 6.77 0.61
C PHE A 44 4.91 8.23 1.01
N ASP A 45 5.73 8.96 0.26
CA ASP A 45 6.16 10.30 0.67
C ASP A 45 5.16 11.41 0.31
N SER A 46 4.42 11.20 -0.77
CA SER A 46 3.40 12.12 -1.24
C SER A 46 2.06 11.41 -1.33
N PHE A 47 0.98 12.16 -1.19
CA PHE A 47 -0.37 11.60 -1.25
C PHE A 47 -0.64 10.86 -2.56
N TRP A 48 -0.27 11.45 -3.70
CA TRP A 48 -0.46 10.82 -5.01
C TRP A 48 0.46 9.60 -5.22
N GLY A 49 1.71 9.66 -4.75
CA GLY A 49 2.61 8.52 -4.77
C GLY A 49 2.09 7.35 -3.93
N ALA A 50 1.60 7.64 -2.72
CA ALA A 50 1.00 6.64 -1.83
C ALA A 50 -0.26 6.01 -2.43
N LEU A 51 -1.14 6.81 -3.06
CA LEU A 51 -2.33 6.29 -3.76
C LEU A 51 -1.94 5.31 -4.87
N ILE A 52 -0.96 5.66 -5.71
CA ILE A 52 -0.50 4.80 -6.81
C ILE A 52 0.18 3.54 -6.25
N THR A 53 0.97 3.67 -5.20
CA THR A 53 1.65 2.54 -4.53
C THR A 53 0.64 1.55 -3.95
N VAL A 54 -0.41 2.04 -3.27
CA VAL A 54 -1.50 1.19 -2.76
C VAL A 54 -2.23 0.52 -3.91
N PHE A 55 -2.52 1.24 -4.99
CA PHE A 55 -3.14 0.66 -6.19
C PHE A 55 -2.27 -0.45 -6.81
N GLN A 56 -0.96 -0.24 -6.95
CA GLN A 56 0.00 -1.25 -7.40
C GLN A 56 0.00 -2.50 -6.50
N ILE A 57 -0.07 -2.33 -5.18
CA ILE A 57 -0.17 -3.48 -4.26
C ILE A 57 -1.47 -4.26 -4.52
N LEU A 58 -2.58 -3.57 -4.80
CA LEU A 58 -3.85 -4.21 -5.11
C LEU A 58 -3.86 -4.94 -6.46
N THR A 59 -3.08 -4.50 -7.44
CA THR A 59 -2.91 -5.23 -8.71
C THR A 59 -2.01 -6.47 -8.55
N GLY A 60 -1.27 -6.56 -7.43
CA GLY A 60 -0.34 -7.64 -7.16
C GLY A 60 0.98 -7.51 -7.91
N GLU A 61 1.26 -6.34 -8.48
CA GLU A 61 2.50 -6.07 -9.22
C GLU A 61 3.60 -5.62 -8.26
N ASP A 62 4.67 -6.43 -8.14
CA ASP A 62 5.86 -6.15 -7.31
C ASP A 62 5.56 -5.68 -5.87
N TRP A 63 4.42 -6.11 -5.31
CA TRP A 63 3.97 -5.74 -3.97
C TRP A 63 4.93 -6.24 -2.87
N ASN A 64 5.61 -7.36 -3.15
CA ASN A 64 6.62 -7.95 -2.28
C ASN A 64 7.85 -7.04 -2.16
N GLU A 65 8.26 -6.34 -3.23
CA GLU A 65 9.37 -5.39 -3.16
C GLU A 65 9.03 -4.21 -2.26
N VAL A 66 7.81 -3.70 -2.34
CA VAL A 66 7.33 -2.61 -1.45
C VAL A 66 7.28 -3.08 -0.01
N LEU A 67 6.84 -4.32 0.24
CA LEU A 67 6.87 -4.94 1.57
C LEU A 67 8.29 -5.05 2.12
N TYR A 68 9.22 -5.63 1.35
CA TYR A 68 10.59 -5.82 1.79
C TYR A 68 11.29 -4.49 2.05
N THR A 69 11.03 -3.50 1.19
CA THR A 69 11.50 -2.13 1.37
C THR A 69 10.95 -1.53 2.66
N GLY A 70 9.65 -1.66 2.91
CA GLY A 70 9.02 -1.19 4.15
C GLY A 70 9.60 -1.83 5.42
N ILE A 71 9.87 -3.15 5.39
CA ILE A 71 10.50 -3.84 6.53
C ILE A 71 11.91 -3.30 6.78
N ARG A 72 12.71 -3.11 5.72
CA ARG A 72 14.08 -2.59 5.83
C ARG A 72 14.10 -1.15 6.34
N ALA A 73 13.21 -0.30 5.81
CA ALA A 73 13.08 1.11 6.18
C ALA A 73 12.74 1.33 7.65
N LEU A 74 12.14 0.35 8.31
CA LEU A 74 11.71 0.41 9.71
C LEU A 74 12.59 -0.42 10.66
N GLY A 75 13.82 -0.76 10.24
CA GLY A 75 14.81 -1.42 11.10
C GLY A 75 14.76 -2.95 11.09
N GLY A 76 14.10 -3.58 10.12
CA GLY A 76 14.16 -5.02 9.86
C GLY A 76 13.10 -5.87 10.59
N LEU A 77 13.34 -7.18 10.64
CA LEU A 77 12.38 -8.25 11.02
C LEU A 77 12.03 -8.33 12.54
N GLY A 78 12.18 -7.24 13.29
CA GLY A 78 11.76 -7.17 14.69
C GLY A 78 10.24 -7.03 14.88
N LEU A 79 9.82 -6.57 16.06
CA LEU A 79 8.41 -6.24 16.33
C LEU A 79 7.85 -5.24 15.30
N VAL A 80 8.66 -4.28 14.87
CA VAL A 80 8.26 -3.27 13.88
C VAL A 80 8.04 -3.90 12.51
N GLY A 81 8.93 -4.77 12.02
CA GLY A 81 8.75 -5.51 10.77
C GLY A 81 7.48 -6.37 10.77
N THR A 82 7.07 -6.90 11.93
CA THR A 82 5.81 -7.63 12.06
C THR A 82 4.59 -6.73 11.82
N VAL A 83 4.60 -5.50 12.34
CA VAL A 83 3.53 -4.50 12.10
C VAL A 83 3.45 -4.15 10.61
N VAL A 84 4.60 -4.00 9.95
CA VAL A 84 4.67 -3.80 8.49
C VAL A 84 4.00 -4.95 7.76
N CYS A 85 4.37 -6.20 8.06
CA CYS A 85 3.73 -7.38 7.46
C CYS A 85 2.21 -7.37 7.64
N VAL A 86 1.71 -7.05 8.83
CA VAL A 86 0.26 -6.97 9.10
C VAL A 86 -0.42 -5.93 8.19
N TYR A 87 0.17 -4.75 8.02
CA TYR A 87 -0.37 -3.73 7.11
C TYR A 87 -0.54 -4.25 5.68
N PHE A 88 0.51 -4.87 5.11
CA PHE A 88 0.47 -5.37 3.73
C PHE A 88 -0.49 -6.55 3.57
N ILE A 89 -0.54 -7.46 4.55
CA ILE A 89 -1.46 -8.61 4.52
C ILE A 89 -2.92 -8.15 4.55
N VAL A 90 -3.27 -7.23 5.44
CA VAL A 90 -4.63 -6.68 5.51
C VAL A 90 -4.98 -5.92 4.24
N LEU A 91 -4.07 -5.07 3.76
CA LEU A 91 -4.23 -4.34 2.50
C LEU A 91 -4.52 -5.31 1.34
N PHE A 92 -3.70 -6.34 1.19
CA PHE A 92 -3.78 -7.28 0.08
C PHE A 92 -5.07 -8.12 0.15
N ILE A 93 -5.38 -8.72 1.31
CA ILE A 93 -6.55 -9.60 1.46
C ILE A 93 -7.85 -8.80 1.34
N CYS A 94 -8.01 -7.74 2.14
CA CYS A 94 -9.26 -6.97 2.16
C CYS A 94 -9.46 -6.22 0.84
N GLY A 95 -8.39 -5.65 0.27
CA GLY A 95 -8.47 -4.92 -0.98
C GLY A 95 -8.81 -5.82 -2.17
N ASN A 96 -8.17 -6.98 -2.30
CA ASN A 96 -8.51 -7.94 -3.37
C ASN A 96 -9.92 -8.51 -3.19
N TYR A 97 -10.38 -8.73 -1.95
CA TYR A 97 -11.78 -9.11 -1.70
C TYR A 97 -12.76 -8.05 -2.22
N ILE A 98 -12.51 -6.77 -1.97
CA ILE A 98 -13.35 -5.68 -2.49
C ILE A 98 -13.29 -5.64 -4.02
N LEU A 99 -12.09 -5.75 -4.62
CA LEU A 99 -11.91 -5.79 -6.08
C LEU A 99 -12.67 -6.93 -6.74
N LEU A 100 -12.57 -8.16 -6.20
CA LEU A 100 -13.31 -9.30 -6.72
C LEU A 100 -14.82 -9.06 -6.67
N ASN A 101 -15.34 -8.49 -5.59
CA ASN A 101 -16.76 -8.16 -5.49
C ASN A 101 -17.19 -7.08 -6.49
N VAL A 102 -16.30 -6.15 -6.88
CA VAL A 102 -16.57 -5.18 -7.96
C VAL A 102 -16.68 -5.87 -9.32
N PHE A 103 -15.81 -6.83 -9.63
CA PHE A 103 -15.83 -7.54 -10.92
C PHE A 103 -16.99 -8.53 -11.04
N LEU A 104 -17.47 -9.08 -9.92
CA LEU A 104 -18.57 -10.05 -9.90
C LEU A 104 -19.97 -9.41 -9.92
N ALA A 105 -20.09 -8.12 -9.58
CA ALA A 105 -21.36 -7.39 -9.43
C ALA A 105 -21.80 -6.63 -10.69
#